data_AF-A0A7S3BKM0-F1
#
_entry.id   AF-A0A7S3BKM0-F1
#
_cell.length_a   1.000
_cell.length_b   1.000
_cell.length_c   1.000
_cell.angle_alpha   90.00
_cell.angle_beta   90.00
_cell.angle_gamma   90.00
#
_symmetry.space_group_name_H-M   'P 1'
#
loop_
_entity.id
_entity.type
_entity.pdbx_description
1 polymer ?
#
loop_
_entity_poly.entity_id
_entity_poly.type
_entity_poly.pdbx_seq_one_letter_code
_entity_poly.pdbx_strand_id
1 'polypeptide(L)'
;EYVATRWYRAPEIMLSWKEYTKAIDVWSVGCIFAELLGRKPLFPGKDYIHQLNLITDVIGTPDEEDIQSIESEKARRYIRSLPHKPRIPAEKIFPNANPLALGLLTSMLHFH
;
A
#
# COMPACT_ATOMS: atom_id res chain seq x y z
N GLU A 1 22.92 6.13 2.63
CA GLU A 1 22.50 6.22 1.22
C GLU A 1 21.09 5.67 1.05
N TYR A 2 20.20 6.42 0.42
CA TYR A 2 18.81 6.02 0.19
C TYR A 2 18.53 6.09 -1.31
N VAL A 3 18.87 5.02 -2.03
CA VAL A 3 18.77 4.93 -3.49
C VAL A 3 17.59 4.01 -3.83
N ALA A 4 16.38 4.54 -3.76
CA ALA A 4 15.16 4.09 -4.44
C ALA A 4 13.98 4.95 -3.98
N THR A 5 13.15 5.41 -4.91
CA THR A 5 11.92 6.18 -4.64
C THR A 5 10.98 5.34 -3.77
N ARG A 6 10.81 5.74 -2.51
CA ARG A 6 9.98 5.06 -1.49
C ARG A 6 8.52 4.81 -1.94
N TRP A 7 8.06 5.60 -2.90
CA TRP A 7 6.68 5.66 -3.36
C TRP A 7 6.15 4.35 -3.93
N TYR A 8 7.04 3.47 -4.38
CA TYR A 8 6.70 2.19 -4.99
C TYR A 8 6.94 0.99 -4.07
N ARG A 9 7.44 1.20 -2.85
CA ARG A 9 7.74 0.08 -1.94
C ARG A 9 6.46 -0.49 -1.32
N ALA A 10 6.41 -1.81 -1.28
CA ALA A 10 5.33 -2.56 -0.67
C ALA A 10 5.33 -2.39 0.88
N PRO A 11 4.15 -2.36 1.52
CA PRO A 11 4.04 -2.16 2.96
C PRO A 11 4.77 -3.22 3.78
N GLU A 12 4.83 -4.46 3.30
CA GLU A 12 5.55 -5.58 3.93
C GLU A 12 7.07 -5.34 4.04
N ILE A 13 7.66 -4.63 3.07
CA ILE A 13 9.06 -4.19 3.13
C ILE A 13 9.25 -3.11 4.19
N MET A 14 8.24 -2.24 4.34
CA MET A 14 8.30 -1.15 5.34
C MET A 14 8.07 -1.64 6.76
N LEU A 15 7.27 -2.70 6.93
CA LEU A 15 6.91 -3.29 8.22
C LEU A 15 7.83 -4.45 8.63
N SER A 16 8.76 -4.86 7.76
CA SER A 16 9.65 -6.00 7.97
C SER A 16 8.87 -7.28 8.24
N TRP A 17 8.02 -7.67 7.31
CA TRP A 17 7.32 -8.94 7.36
C TRP A 17 8.28 -10.11 7.19
N LYS A 18 7.84 -11.27 7.67
CA LYS A 18 8.64 -12.51 7.73
C LYS A 18 8.96 -13.09 6.35
N GLU A 19 8.05 -12.90 5.40
CA GLU A 19 8.17 -13.44 4.05
C GLU A 19 8.16 -12.33 3.01
N TYR A 20 9.25 -12.24 2.26
CA TYR A 20 9.30 -11.46 1.03
C TYR A 20 8.97 -12.37 -0.14
N THR A 21 7.84 -12.13 -0.78
CA THR A 21 7.40 -12.90 -1.94
C THR A 21 7.50 -12.05 -3.20
N LYS A 22 7.19 -12.64 -4.36
CA LYS A 22 7.07 -11.91 -5.62
C LYS A 22 5.95 -10.86 -5.62
N ALA A 23 5.08 -10.87 -4.61
CA ALA A 23 4.01 -9.90 -4.45
C ALA A 23 4.53 -8.46 -4.27
N ILE A 24 5.74 -8.28 -3.72
CA ILE A 24 6.36 -6.96 -3.56
C ILE A 24 6.55 -6.23 -4.89
N ASP A 25 6.82 -6.99 -5.96
CA ASP A 25 6.99 -6.45 -7.32
C ASP A 25 5.62 -6.12 -7.92
N VAL A 26 4.60 -6.94 -7.65
CA VAL A 26 3.22 -6.70 -8.07
C VAL A 26 2.67 -5.42 -7.44
N TRP A 27 2.98 -5.16 -6.16
CA TRP A 27 2.66 -3.90 -5.51
C TRP A 27 3.28 -2.71 -6.24
N SER A 28 4.58 -2.81 -6.54
CA SER A 28 5.33 -1.77 -7.26
C SER A 28 4.70 -1.48 -8.63
N VAL A 29 4.31 -2.52 -9.35
CA VAL A 29 3.57 -2.43 -10.62
C VAL A 29 2.20 -1.77 -10.42
N GLY A 30 1.47 -2.10 -9.36
CA GLY A 30 0.20 -1.46 -9.00
C GLY A 30 0.35 0.04 -8.79
N CYS A 31 1.40 0.48 -8.07
CA CYS A 31 1.71 1.90 -7.89
C CYS A 31 2.01 2.61 -9.21
N ILE A 32 2.81 2.00 -10.09
CA ILE A 32 3.11 2.54 -11.43
C ILE A 32 1.83 2.60 -12.26
N PHE A 33 0.99 1.57 -12.22
CA PHE A 33 -0.25 1.53 -12.98
C PHE A 33 -1.23 2.60 -12.53
N ALA A 34 -1.39 2.79 -11.22
CA ALA A 34 -2.17 3.89 -10.65
C ALA A 34 -1.63 5.27 -11.08
N GLU A 35 -0.31 5.43 -11.14
CA GLU A 35 0.31 6.67 -11.59
C GLU A 35 0.04 6.93 -13.08
N LEU A 36 0.03 5.91 -13.93
CA LEU A 36 -0.35 6.04 -15.34
C LEU A 36 -1.83 6.44 -15.49
N LEU A 37 -2.72 5.90 -14.66
CA LEU A 37 -4.15 6.26 -14.66
C LEU A 37 -4.39 7.69 -14.15
N GLY A 38 -3.70 8.09 -13.08
CA GLY A 38 -3.88 9.39 -12.41
C GLY A 38 -2.97 10.52 -12.90
N ARG A 39 -1.95 10.20 -13.71
CA ARG A 39 -0.82 11.08 -14.09
C ARG A 39 -0.08 11.72 -12.91
N LYS A 40 -0.15 11.08 -11.74
CA LYS A 40 0.47 11.52 -10.50
C LYS A 40 0.78 10.31 -9.62
N PRO A 41 1.86 10.34 -8.82
CA PRO A 41 2.19 9.24 -7.93
C PRO A 41 1.07 8.99 -6.92
N LEU A 42 0.73 7.72 -6.73
CA LEU A 42 -0.34 7.32 -5.80
C LEU A 42 0.05 7.54 -4.33
N PHE A 43 1.30 7.21 -3.98
CA PHE A 43 1.80 7.30 -2.60
C PHE A 43 3.09 8.14 -2.50
N PRO A 44 3.02 9.48 -2.62
CA PRO A 44 4.18 10.36 -2.53
C PRO A 44 4.62 10.61 -1.08
N GLY A 45 5.02 9.55 -0.35
CA GLY A 45 5.42 9.65 1.05
C GLY A 45 6.76 10.37 1.25
N LYS A 46 6.80 11.24 2.26
CA LYS A 46 7.98 12.03 2.63
C LYS A 46 8.96 11.23 3.49
N ASP A 47 8.41 10.41 4.38
CA ASP A 47 9.11 9.50 5.28
C ASP A 47 8.33 8.18 5.38
N TYR A 48 8.82 7.24 6.19
CA TYR A 48 8.21 5.92 6.35
C TYR A 48 6.79 5.96 6.94
N ILE A 49 6.58 6.84 7.93
CA ILE A 49 5.31 6.96 8.64
C ILE A 49 4.26 7.59 7.72
N HIS A 50 4.63 8.66 7.03
CA HIS A 50 3.76 9.31 6.05
C HIS A 50 3.41 8.38 4.89
N GLN A 51 4.38 7.61 4.37
CA GLN A 51 4.13 6.63 3.31
C GLN A 51 3.09 5.58 3.75
N LEU A 52 3.22 5.04 4.97
CA LEU A 52 2.29 4.04 5.50
C LEU A 52 0.89 4.61 5.75
N ASN A 53 0.80 5.87 6.18
CA ASN A 53 -0.48 6.57 6.30
C ASN A 53 -1.15 6.73 4.93
N LEU A 54 -0.41 7.15 3.90
CA LEU A 54 -0.95 7.26 2.53
C LEU A 54 -1.46 5.92 1.99
N ILE A 55 -0.73 4.83 2.27
CA ILE A 55 -1.15 3.48 1.89
C ILE A 55 -2.47 3.11 2.59
N THR A 56 -2.51 3.23 3.92
CA THR A 56 -3.70 2.88 4.71
C THR A 56 -4.91 3.79 4.44
N ASP A 57 -4.68 5.03 3.98
CA ASP A 57 -5.75 5.93 3.53
C ASP A 57 -6.44 5.43 2.26
N VAL A 58 -5.74 4.68 1.40
CA VAL A 58 -6.28 4.19 0.13
C VAL A 58 -6.79 2.76 0.25
N ILE A 59 -5.94 1.83 0.72
CA ILE A 59 -6.28 0.40 0.75
C ILE A 59 -6.98 -0.04 2.04
N GLY A 60 -7.05 0.84 3.03
CA GLY A 60 -7.60 0.57 4.36
C GLY A 60 -6.53 0.16 5.37
N THR A 61 -6.92 -0.05 6.62
CA THR A 61 -6.04 -0.64 7.64
C THR A 61 -5.98 -2.16 7.49
N PRO A 62 -4.79 -2.79 7.68
CA PRO A 62 -4.66 -4.24 7.65
C PRO A 62 -5.48 -4.90 8.76
N ASP A 63 -5.93 -6.13 8.50
CA ASP A 63 -6.70 -6.91 9.48
C ASP A 63 -5.79 -7.56 10.53
N GLU A 64 -6.36 -8.11 11.60
CA GLU A 64 -5.56 -8.64 12.72
C GLU A 64 -4.68 -9.83 12.31
N GLU A 65 -5.07 -10.58 11.27
CA GLU A 65 -4.26 -11.65 10.68
C GLU A 65 -2.99 -11.10 10.01
N ASP A 66 -3.12 -10.07 9.17
CA ASP A 66 -2.01 -9.36 8.55
C ASP A 66 -1.11 -8.69 9.62
N ILE A 67 -1.70 -8.18 10.70
CA ILE A 67 -0.94 -7.57 11.79
C ILE A 67 -0.07 -8.62 12.50
N GLN A 68 -0.55 -9.85 12.63
CA GLN A 68 0.20 -10.93 13.27
C GLN A 68 1.39 -11.41 12.43
N SER A 69 1.37 -11.23 11.11
CA SER A 69 2.47 -11.58 10.21
C SER A 69 3.68 -10.62 10.30
N ILE A 70 3.48 -9.42 10.86
CA ILE A 70 4.53 -8.43 11.10
C ILE A 70 5.50 -8.93 12.19
N GLU A 71 6.80 -9.10 11.88
CA GLU A 71 7.77 -9.52 12.89
C GLU A 71 8.07 -8.43 13.93
N SER A 72 8.19 -7.19 13.46
CA SER A 72 8.53 -6.04 14.31
C SER A 72 7.41 -5.68 15.29
N GLU A 73 7.65 -5.87 16.59
CA GLU A 73 6.68 -5.51 17.63
C GLU A 73 6.37 -4.00 17.65
N LYS A 74 7.37 -3.16 17.33
CA LYS A 74 7.17 -1.71 17.19
C LYS A 74 6.22 -1.39 16.04
N ALA A 75 6.36 -2.06 14.91
CA ALA A 75 5.51 -1.88 13.74
C ALA A 75 4.08 -2.37 14.03
N ARG A 76 3.91 -3.51 14.71
CA ARG A 76 2.60 -3.99 15.19
C ARG A 76 1.89 -2.98 16.08
N ARG A 77 2.59 -2.45 17.10
CA ARG A 77 2.02 -1.42 17.98
C ARG A 77 1.65 -0.15 17.22
N TYR A 78 2.47 0.26 16.26
CA TYR A 78 2.17 1.42 15.42
C TYR A 78 0.90 1.20 14.59
N ILE A 79 0.80 0.09 13.85
CA ILE A 79 -0.38 -0.23 13.05
C ILE A 79 -1.64 -0.29 13.90
N ARG A 80 -1.59 -0.95 15.07
CA ARG A 80 -2.73 -1.01 16.02
C ARG A 80 -3.10 0.35 16.62
N SER A 81 -2.18 1.31 16.64
CA SER A 81 -2.46 2.67 17.12
C SER A 81 -3.15 3.55 16.08
N LEU A 82 -3.15 3.13 14.80
CA LEU A 82 -3.83 3.86 13.75
C LEU A 82 -5.35 3.68 13.87
N PRO A 83 -6.15 4.73 13.58
CA PRO A 83 -7.59 4.58 13.48
C PRO A 83 -7.92 3.61 12.34
N HIS A 84 -8.92 2.75 12.54
CA HIS A 84 -9.42 1.86 11.49
C HIS A 84 -9.93 2.68 10.30
N LYS A 85 -9.50 2.33 9.09
CA LYS A 85 -9.89 3.01 7.86
C LYS A 85 -10.44 1.98 6.87
N PRO A 86 -11.65 2.20 6.33
CA PRO A 86 -12.14 1.37 5.24
C PRO A 86 -11.38 1.66 3.95
N ARG A 87 -11.25 0.65 3.10
CA ARG A 87 -10.71 0.81 1.75
C ARG A 87 -11.53 1.82 0.96
N ILE A 88 -10.86 2.72 0.25
CA ILE A 88 -11.51 3.63 -0.70
C ILE A 88 -11.75 2.86 -2.00
N PRO A 89 -13.00 2.85 -2.54
CA PRO A 89 -13.28 2.29 -3.85
C PRO A 89 -12.43 2.94 -4.93
N ALA A 90 -11.77 2.14 -5.79
CA ALA A 90 -10.86 2.65 -6.80
C ALA A 90 -11.55 3.58 -7.82
N GLU A 91 -12.86 3.40 -8.01
CA GLU A 91 -13.74 4.25 -8.83
C GLU A 91 -13.82 5.68 -8.28
N LYS A 92 -13.72 5.88 -6.96
CA LYS A 92 -13.70 7.22 -6.37
C LYS A 92 -12.37 7.92 -6.60
N ILE A 93 -11.28 7.16 -6.72
CA ILE A 93 -9.93 7.69 -6.94
C ILE A 93 -9.72 8.00 -8.43
N PHE A 94 -10.21 7.11 -9.30
CA PHE A 94 -10.05 7.18 -10.75
C PHE A 94 -11.42 7.06 -11.45
N PRO A 95 -12.28 8.11 -11.37
CA PRO A 95 -13.67 8.03 -11.83
C PRO A 95 -13.84 7.81 -13.34
N ASN A 96 -12.81 8.13 -14.14
CA ASN A 96 -12.83 8.00 -15.59
C ASN A 96 -12.08 6.75 -16.10
N ALA A 97 -11.58 5.90 -15.19
CA ALA A 97 -10.82 4.72 -15.57
C ALA A 97 -11.72 3.54 -15.94
N ASN A 98 -11.21 2.63 -16.76
CA ASN A 98 -11.91 1.41 -17.16
C ASN A 98 -12.16 0.51 -15.93
N PRO A 99 -13.39 0.02 -15.69
CA PRO A 99 -13.69 -0.88 -14.56
C PRO A 99 -12.78 -2.11 -14.47
N LEU A 100 -12.35 -2.68 -15.60
CA LEU A 100 -11.41 -3.81 -15.64
C LEU A 100 -10.01 -3.40 -15.13
N ALA A 101 -9.57 -2.18 -15.46
CA ALA A 101 -8.32 -1.63 -14.95
C ALA A 101 -8.40 -1.41 -13.44
N LEU A 102 -9.55 -0.95 -12.93
CA LEU A 102 -9.80 -0.77 -11.50
C LEU A 102 -9.83 -2.08 -10.74
N GLY A 103 -10.46 -3.12 -11.29
CA GLY A 103 -10.45 -4.46 -10.72
C GLY A 103 -9.02 -5.02 -10.62
N LEU A 104 -8.25 -4.90 -11.69
CA LEU A 104 -6.85 -5.30 -11.70
C LEU A 104 -6.02 -4.52 -10.67
N LEU A 105 -6.15 -3.19 -10.63
CA LEU A 105 -5.45 -2.35 -9.67
C LEU A 105 -5.77 -2.74 -8.22
N THR A 106 -7.04 -3.05 -7.95
CA THR A 106 -7.53 -3.46 -6.64
C THR A 106 -6.92 -4.80 -6.19
N SER A 107 -6.72 -5.73 -7.13
CA SER A 107 -6.03 -7.01 -6.89
C SER A 107 -4.51 -6.91 -6.79
N MET A 108 -3.90 -5.82 -7.27
CA MET A 108 -2.45 -5.58 -7.13
C MET A 108 -2.10 -4.87 -5.83
N LEU A 109 -2.99 -4.01 -5.33
CA LEU A 109 -2.79 -3.20 -4.14
C LEU A 109 -3.61 -3.75 -2.97
N HIS A 110 -3.06 -4.72 -2.24
CA HIS A 110 -3.62 -5.24 -1.00
C HIS A 110 -2.53 -5.72 -0.01
N PHE A 111 -2.89 -5.92 1.26
CA PHE A 111 -2.03 -6.57 2.26
C PHE A 111 -2.08 -8.10 2.09
N HIS A 112 -0.98 -8.78 2.35
CA HIS A 112 -0.80 -10.22 2.12
C HIS A 112 -0.65 -11.07 3.38
#